data_AF-A0A3N1GBX4-F1
#
_entry.id   AF-A0A3N1GBX4-F1
#
_cell.length_a   1.000
_cell.length_b   1.000
_cell.length_c   1.000
_cell.angle_alpha   90.00
_cell.angle_beta   90.00
_cell.angle_gamma   90.00
#
_symmetry.space_group_name_H-M   'P 1'
#
loop_
_entity.id
_entity.type
_entity.pdbx_description
1 polymer ?
#
loop_
_entity_poly.entity_id
_entity_poly.type
_entity_poly.pdbx_seq_one_letter_code
_entity_poly.pdbx_strand_id
1 'polypeptide(L)'
;MAVPSSTPNKKRPLLVAGLIAVVLMVGAVVAGAYLWRRYQAPSQASAADCALAQSIIDRARQVPRDKAAAEKWAAETRQMRITGMKDGYLGALVAQYEGWAVASATGEGRPPAPREVTDLRDEANGHCEEAGRTLTFPPIVSALRTVAGSR
;
A
#
# COMPACT_ATOMS: atom_id res chain seq x y z
N MET A 1 -21.64 -41.20 -66.29
CA MET A 1 -21.68 -39.92 -65.54
C MET A 1 -21.49 -40.26 -64.07
N ALA A 2 -20.37 -39.89 -63.46
CA ALA A 2 -20.09 -40.14 -62.05
C ALA A 2 -20.24 -38.82 -61.28
N VAL A 3 -21.10 -38.80 -60.25
CA VAL A 3 -21.29 -37.65 -59.37
C VAL A 3 -20.34 -37.83 -58.18
N PRO A 4 -19.40 -36.90 -57.90
CA PRO A 4 -18.53 -37.04 -56.75
C PRO A 4 -19.31 -36.76 -55.46
N SER A 5 -19.38 -37.75 -54.59
CA SER A 5 -19.90 -37.58 -53.22
C SER A 5 -18.85 -36.90 -52.35
N SER A 6 -19.06 -35.63 -52.00
CA SER A 6 -18.22 -34.93 -51.03
C SER A 6 -18.58 -35.39 -49.62
N THR A 7 -17.69 -36.16 -48.99
CA THR A 7 -17.87 -36.56 -47.58
C THR A 7 -17.64 -35.33 -46.69
N PRO A 8 -18.61 -34.90 -45.85
CA PRO A 8 -18.41 -33.76 -44.98
C PRO A 8 -17.33 -34.08 -43.94
N ASN A 9 -16.25 -33.30 -43.95
CA ASN A 9 -15.10 -33.47 -43.08
C ASN A 9 -15.48 -33.11 -41.63
N LYS A 10 -15.95 -34.11 -40.86
CA LYS A 10 -16.40 -34.02 -39.46
C LYS A 10 -15.37 -33.44 -38.49
N LYS A 11 -14.11 -33.28 -38.91
CA LYS A 11 -13.02 -32.70 -38.09
C LYS A 11 -13.12 -31.17 -37.96
N ARG A 12 -13.70 -30.47 -38.94
CA ARG A 12 -13.85 -29.00 -38.92
C ARG A 12 -14.72 -28.47 -37.79
N PRO A 13 -15.95 -28.98 -37.54
CA PRO A 13 -16.77 -28.48 -36.43
C PRO A 13 -16.16 -28.78 -35.05
N LEU A 14 -15.43 -29.90 -34.91
CA LEU A 14 -14.76 -30.27 -33.66
C LEU A 14 -13.58 -29.33 -33.34
N LEU A 15 -12.82 -28.94 -34.36
CA LEU A 15 -11.73 -27.96 -34.23
C LEU A 15 -12.27 -26.58 -33.86
N VAL A 16 -13.38 -26.15 -34.48
CA VAL A 16 -14.02 -24.86 -34.16
C VAL A 16 -14.55 -24.86 -32.72
N ALA A 17 -15.24 -25.92 -32.29
CA ALA A 17 -15.74 -26.04 -30.92
C ALA A 17 -14.61 -26.06 -29.88
N GLY A 18 -13.50 -26.76 -30.17
CA GLY A 18 -12.31 -26.77 -29.32
C GLY A 18 -11.67 -25.39 -29.19
N LEU A 19 -11.62 -24.62 -30.28
CA LEU A 19 -11.02 -23.28 -30.28
C LEU A 19 -11.89 -22.28 -29.49
N ILE A 20 -13.21 -22.38 -29.60
CA ILE A 20 -14.15 -21.57 -28.79
C ILE A 20 -13.98 -21.91 -27.30
N ALA A 21 -13.89 -23.19 -26.94
CA ALA A 21 -13.70 -23.61 -25.55
C ALA A 21 -12.39 -23.05 -24.96
N VAL A 22 -11.29 -23.07 -25.74
CA VAL A 22 -10.02 -22.48 -25.32
C VAL A 22 -10.13 -20.97 -25.12
N VAL A 23 -10.77 -20.25 -26.04
CA VAL A 23 -10.97 -18.79 -25.92
C VAL A 23 -11.80 -18.45 -24.69
N LEU A 24 -12.87 -19.20 -24.42
CA LEU A 24 -13.72 -19.01 -23.23
C LEU A 24 -12.95 -19.30 -21.93
N MET A 25 -12.14 -20.36 -21.89
CA MET A 25 -11.31 -20.68 -20.73
C MET A 25 -10.25 -19.60 -20.47
N VAL A 26 -9.56 -19.14 -21.51
CA VAL A 26 -8.59 -18.04 -21.39
C VAL A 26 -9.29 -16.76 -20.93
N GLY A 27 -10.45 -16.43 -21.52
CA GLY A 27 -11.25 -15.28 -21.10
C GLY A 27 -11.68 -15.36 -19.63
N ALA A 28 -12.13 -16.54 -19.17
CA ALA A 28 -12.52 -16.77 -17.79
C ALA A 28 -11.34 -16.65 -16.81
N VAL A 29 -10.16 -17.16 -17.17
CA VAL A 29 -8.95 -17.04 -16.35
C VAL A 29 -8.52 -15.57 -16.23
N VAL A 30 -8.50 -14.83 -17.33
CA VAL A 30 -8.12 -13.40 -17.33
C VAL A 30 -9.13 -12.57 -16.53
N ALA A 31 -10.43 -12.78 -16.75
CA ALA A 31 -11.47 -12.09 -16.01
C ALA A 31 -11.45 -12.44 -14.50
N GLY A 32 -11.22 -13.72 -14.18
CA GLY A 32 -11.07 -14.19 -12.80
C GLY A 32 -9.87 -13.57 -12.11
N ALA A 33 -8.71 -13.53 -12.77
CA ALA A 33 -7.50 -12.88 -12.24
C ALA A 33 -7.70 -11.37 -12.04
N TYR A 34 -8.38 -10.69 -12.97
CA TYR A 34 -8.69 -9.27 -12.85
C TYR A 34 -9.62 -8.97 -11.66
N LEU A 35 -10.70 -9.73 -11.52
CA LEU A 35 -11.63 -9.59 -10.39
C LEU A 35 -10.95 -9.91 -9.07
N TRP A 36 -10.13 -10.96 -9.02
CA TRP A 36 -9.38 -11.33 -7.83
C TRP A 36 -8.41 -10.21 -7.39
N ARG A 37 -7.67 -9.63 -8.35
CA ARG A 37 -6.77 -8.50 -8.09
C ARG A 37 -7.54 -7.29 -7.57
N ARG A 38 -8.72 -7.00 -8.13
CA ARG A 38 -9.58 -5.89 -7.69
C ARG A 38 -10.15 -6.12 -6.30
N TYR A 39 -10.51 -7.35 -5.95
CA TYR A 39 -11.04 -7.70 -4.63
C TYR A 39 -9.97 -7.65 -3.53
N GLN A 40 -8.69 -7.90 -3.86
CA GLN A 40 -7.59 -7.84 -2.91
C GLN A 40 -6.85 -6.50 -2.89
N ALA A 41 -7.26 -5.54 -3.72
CA ALA A 41 -6.62 -4.24 -3.77
C ALA A 41 -6.83 -3.47 -2.45
N PRO A 42 -5.79 -2.77 -1.94
CA PRO A 42 -5.94 -1.86 -0.81
C PRO A 42 -7.04 -0.83 -1.08
N SER A 43 -7.68 -0.31 -0.03
CA SER A 43 -8.55 0.86 -0.17
C SER A 43 -7.79 2.00 -0.86
N GLN A 44 -8.45 2.72 -1.75
CA GLN A 44 -7.79 3.79 -2.50
C GLN A 44 -8.13 5.13 -1.85
N ALA A 45 -7.11 5.73 -1.24
CA ALA A 45 -7.18 7.01 -0.57
C ALA A 45 -7.26 8.15 -1.60
N SER A 46 -7.88 9.26 -1.23
CA SER A 46 -7.93 10.42 -2.12
C SER A 46 -6.56 11.09 -2.23
N ALA A 47 -6.34 11.88 -3.29
CA ALA A 47 -5.14 12.70 -3.41
C ALA A 47 -4.95 13.67 -2.22
N ALA A 48 -6.05 14.10 -1.59
CA ALA A 48 -6.02 14.93 -0.39
C ALA A 48 -5.57 14.12 0.84
N ASP A 49 -6.07 12.89 1.02
CA ASP A 49 -5.64 11.99 2.10
C ASP A 49 -4.14 11.66 1.97
N CYS A 50 -3.66 11.34 0.76
CA CYS A 50 -2.25 11.07 0.50
C CYS A 50 -1.35 12.32 0.74
N ALA A 51 -1.82 13.51 0.36
CA ALA A 51 -1.09 14.75 0.64
C ALA A 51 -1.03 15.04 2.15
N LEU A 52 -2.13 14.81 2.87
CA LEU A 52 -2.20 14.94 4.32
C LEU A 52 -1.26 13.92 4.99
N ALA A 53 -1.28 12.65 4.56
CA ALA A 53 -0.37 11.60 5.03
C ALA A 53 1.10 12.03 4.90
N GLN A 54 1.51 12.50 3.71
CA GLN A 54 2.87 13.00 3.52
C GLN A 54 3.21 14.15 4.46
N SER A 55 2.28 15.11 4.64
CA SER A 55 2.52 16.25 5.53
C SER A 55 2.72 15.83 6.99
N ILE A 56 2.06 14.77 7.45
CA ILE A 56 2.20 14.23 8.80
C ILE A 56 3.52 13.46 8.92
N ILE A 57 3.87 12.65 7.93
CA ILE A 57 5.16 11.92 7.85
C ILE A 57 6.33 12.92 7.88
N ASP A 58 6.25 14.03 7.15
CA ASP A 58 7.29 15.05 7.13
C ASP A 58 7.48 15.74 8.48
N ARG A 59 6.39 15.93 9.23
CA ARG A 59 6.38 16.48 10.60
C ARG A 59 6.99 15.52 11.62
N ALA A 60 6.95 14.21 11.37
CA ALA A 60 7.54 13.21 12.28
C ALA A 60 9.06 13.38 12.46
N ARG A 61 9.75 14.11 11.56
CA ARG A 61 11.16 14.48 11.74
C ARG A 61 11.39 15.51 12.84
N GLN A 62 10.33 16.19 13.28
CA GLN A 62 10.36 17.31 14.21
C GLN A 62 9.72 16.94 15.56
N VAL A 63 9.54 15.65 15.84
CA VAL A 63 8.98 15.20 17.12
C VAL A 63 9.88 15.69 18.25
N PRO A 64 9.33 16.41 19.26
CA PRO A 64 10.09 16.84 20.42
C PRO A 64 10.68 15.66 21.19
N ARG A 65 11.86 15.85 21.79
CA ARG A 65 12.47 14.84 22.67
C ARG A 65 11.88 14.85 24.09
N ASP A 66 11.34 15.98 24.51
CA ASP A 66 10.61 16.09 25.77
C ASP A 66 9.30 15.31 25.70
N LYS A 67 9.01 14.51 26.74
CA LYS A 67 7.86 13.58 26.73
C LYS A 67 6.52 14.32 26.66
N ALA A 68 6.34 15.36 27.46
CA ALA A 68 5.09 16.11 27.48
C ALA A 68 4.85 16.82 26.13
N ALA A 69 5.91 17.38 25.53
CA ALA A 69 5.84 17.98 24.21
C ALA A 69 5.59 16.93 23.10
N ALA A 70 6.18 15.72 23.20
CA ALA A 70 5.94 14.63 22.26
C ALA A 70 4.51 14.08 22.35
N GLU A 71 3.95 13.97 23.55
CA GLU A 71 2.55 13.60 23.75
C GLU A 71 1.59 14.63 23.14
N LYS A 72 1.87 15.92 23.35
CA LYS A 72 1.10 17.00 22.72
C LYS A 72 1.18 16.92 21.20
N TRP A 73 2.38 16.72 20.65
CA TRP A 73 2.57 16.52 19.21
C TRP A 73 1.75 15.32 18.70
N ALA A 74 1.78 14.19 19.40
CA ALA A 74 1.05 12.98 19.02
C ALA A 74 -0.47 13.19 19.06
N ALA A 75 -0.98 13.95 20.04
CA ALA A 75 -2.39 14.31 20.12
C ALA A 75 -2.82 15.22 18.96
N GLU A 76 -2.00 16.22 18.62
CA GLU A 76 -2.25 17.13 17.50
C GLU A 76 -2.30 16.39 16.16
N THR A 77 -1.30 15.53 15.88
CA THR A 77 -1.28 14.80 14.61
C THR A 77 -2.36 13.72 14.56
N ARG A 78 -2.70 13.08 15.70
CA ARG A 78 -3.88 12.19 15.80
C ARG A 78 -5.15 12.93 15.42
N GLN A 79 -5.34 14.15 15.90
CA GLN A 79 -6.50 14.95 15.53
C GLN A 79 -6.52 15.25 14.03
N MET A 80 -5.38 15.61 13.43
CA MET A 80 -5.27 15.84 11.98
C MET A 80 -5.69 14.61 11.17
N ARG A 81 -5.28 13.40 11.58
CA ARG A 81 -5.70 12.16 10.90
C ARG A 81 -7.20 11.94 11.02
N ILE A 82 -7.74 12.02 12.24
CA ILE A 82 -9.17 11.72 12.50
C ILE A 82 -10.09 12.70 11.78
N THR A 83 -9.71 13.98 11.66
CA THR A 83 -10.55 14.99 11.02
C THR A 83 -10.31 15.13 9.52
N GLY A 84 -9.06 14.94 9.08
CA GLY A 84 -8.63 15.26 7.73
C GLY A 84 -8.49 14.05 6.82
N MET A 85 -8.34 12.83 7.36
CA MET A 85 -8.11 11.61 6.58
C MET A 85 -9.35 10.73 6.55
N LYS A 86 -9.91 10.52 5.36
CA LYS A 86 -11.08 9.66 5.17
C LYS A 86 -10.71 8.19 5.05
N ASP A 87 -9.56 7.90 4.47
CA ASP A 87 -9.05 6.53 4.40
C ASP A 87 -8.47 6.11 5.76
N GLY A 88 -9.22 5.27 6.47
CA GLY A 88 -8.83 4.80 7.80
C GLY A 88 -7.66 3.82 7.79
N TYR A 89 -7.42 3.10 6.70
CA TYR A 89 -6.28 2.17 6.58
C TYR A 89 -4.99 2.96 6.41
N LEU A 90 -4.96 3.93 5.48
CA LEU A 90 -3.86 4.87 5.36
C LEU A 90 -3.61 5.61 6.68
N GLY A 91 -4.69 6.02 7.36
CA GLY A 91 -4.61 6.68 8.67
C GLY A 91 -3.98 5.81 9.76
N ALA A 92 -4.22 4.51 9.76
CA ALA A 92 -3.63 3.56 10.68
C ALA A 92 -2.13 3.33 10.40
N LEU A 93 -1.74 3.22 9.13
CA LEU A 93 -0.33 3.06 8.74
C LEU A 93 0.48 4.31 9.09
N VAL A 94 -0.06 5.51 8.85
CA VAL A 94 0.57 6.76 9.27
C VAL A 94 0.68 6.83 10.80
N ALA A 95 -0.37 6.43 11.53
CA ALA A 95 -0.34 6.37 13.00
C ALA A 95 0.77 5.46 13.55
N GLN A 96 1.02 4.32 12.89
CA GLN A 96 2.09 3.41 13.28
C GLN A 96 3.47 4.08 13.14
N TYR A 97 3.71 4.76 12.00
CA TYR A 97 4.95 5.48 11.78
C TYR A 97 5.18 6.60 12.80
N GLU A 98 4.13 7.36 13.14
CA GLU A 98 4.20 8.41 14.16
C GLU A 98 4.51 7.85 15.55
N GLY A 99 3.92 6.70 15.89
CA GLY A 99 4.21 5.99 17.13
C GLY A 99 5.70 5.64 17.23
N TRP A 100 6.30 5.12 16.15
CA TRP A 100 7.74 4.87 16.10
C TRP A 100 8.57 6.15 16.20
N ALA A 101 8.12 7.26 15.59
CA ALA A 101 8.83 8.53 15.65
C ALA A 101 8.84 9.10 17.08
N VAL A 102 7.70 9.03 17.78
CA VAL A 102 7.57 9.43 19.20
C VAL A 102 8.45 8.58 20.09
N ALA A 103 8.30 7.26 20.01
CA ALA A 103 9.13 6.29 20.73
C ALA A 103 10.63 6.58 20.55
N SER A 104 11.07 6.76 19.30
CA SER A 104 12.46 7.02 18.98
C SER A 104 12.97 8.37 19.51
N ALA A 105 12.12 9.41 19.50
CA ALA A 105 12.45 10.75 19.96
C ALA A 105 12.54 10.84 21.49
N THR A 106 11.63 10.17 22.22
CA THR A 106 11.60 10.15 23.69
C THR A 106 12.53 9.11 24.31
N GLY A 107 13.15 8.26 23.47
CA GLY A 107 14.00 7.16 23.92
C GLY A 107 13.22 5.99 24.51
N GLU A 108 11.91 5.92 24.24
CA GLU A 108 11.03 4.85 24.70
C GLU A 108 10.83 3.80 23.61
N GLY A 109 11.01 2.54 23.93
CA GLY A 109 10.83 1.44 22.97
C GLY A 109 12.00 1.27 21.99
N ARG A 110 11.83 0.32 21.07
CA ARG A 110 12.83 0.05 20.03
C ARG A 110 12.54 0.88 18.78
N PRO A 111 13.56 1.48 18.14
CA PRO A 111 13.38 2.00 16.80
C PRO A 111 12.95 0.86 15.86
N PRO A 112 12.14 1.14 14.83
CA PRO A 112 11.81 0.15 13.82
C PRO A 112 13.07 -0.24 13.04
N ALA A 113 13.12 -1.50 12.63
CA ALA A 113 14.11 -1.96 11.66
C ALA A 113 13.87 -1.26 10.31
N PRO A 114 14.91 -1.04 9.48
CA PRO A 114 14.74 -0.42 8.17
C PRO A 114 13.73 -1.14 7.26
N ARG A 115 13.63 -2.47 7.38
CA ARG A 115 12.62 -3.26 6.68
C ARG A 115 11.20 -2.92 7.14
N GLU A 116 10.95 -2.77 8.44
CA GLU A 116 9.61 -2.41 8.94
C GLU A 116 9.14 -1.05 8.40
N VAL A 117 10.05 -0.07 8.29
CA VAL A 117 9.73 1.23 7.66
C VAL A 117 9.47 1.09 6.16
N THR A 118 10.19 0.19 5.49
CA THR A 118 10.04 -0.07 4.06
C THR A 118 8.72 -0.77 3.77
N ASP A 119 8.38 -1.81 4.54
CA ASP A 119 7.13 -2.57 4.39
C ASP A 119 5.92 -1.66 4.66
N LEU A 120 5.98 -0.83 5.71
CA LEU A 120 4.95 0.16 6.02
C LEU A 120 4.77 1.19 4.90
N ARG A 121 5.88 1.67 4.32
CA ARG A 121 5.84 2.59 3.18
C ARG A 121 5.17 1.94 1.97
N ASP A 122 5.53 0.70 1.66
CA ASP A 122 5.02 0.00 0.49
C ASP A 122 3.51 -0.29 0.65
N GLU A 123 3.07 -0.67 1.84
CA GLU A 123 1.65 -0.82 2.17
C GLU A 123 0.89 0.52 2.04
N ALA A 124 1.42 1.61 2.63
CA ALA A 124 0.81 2.93 2.54
C ALA A 124 0.75 3.46 1.11
N ASN A 125 1.77 3.18 0.28
CA ASN A 125 1.77 3.54 -1.13
C ASN A 125 0.76 2.74 -1.95
N GLY A 126 0.45 1.50 -1.57
CA GLY A 126 -0.63 0.73 -2.17
C GLY A 126 -1.99 1.43 -2.05
N HIS A 127 -2.21 2.22 -1.00
CA HIS A 127 -3.42 3.04 -0.83
C HIS A 127 -3.43 4.33 -1.66
N CYS A 128 -2.29 4.76 -2.19
CA CYS A 128 -2.14 6.03 -2.92
C CYS A 128 -1.90 5.85 -4.44
N GLU A 129 -1.95 4.61 -4.93
CA GLU A 129 -1.66 4.26 -6.32
C GLU A 129 -2.62 4.94 -7.30
N GLU A 130 -3.94 4.80 -7.10
CA GLU A 130 -4.94 5.43 -7.98
C GLU A 130 -4.93 6.97 -7.89
N ALA A 131 -4.45 7.52 -6.76
CA ALA A 131 -4.28 8.95 -6.58
C ALA A 131 -3.00 9.50 -7.28
N GLY A 132 -2.15 8.62 -7.82
CA GLY A 132 -0.88 8.99 -8.46
C GLY A 132 0.09 9.68 -7.50
N ARG A 133 0.03 9.34 -6.20
CA ARG A 133 0.88 9.93 -5.16
C ARG A 133 1.80 8.86 -4.58
N THR A 134 3.05 9.24 -4.34
CA THR A 134 4.02 8.39 -3.65
C THR A 134 4.43 9.05 -2.34
N LEU A 135 4.18 8.35 -1.26
CA LEU A 135 4.58 8.70 0.08
C LEU A 135 6.04 8.31 0.31
N THR A 136 6.79 9.21 0.95
CA THR A 136 8.18 9.00 1.36
C THR A 136 8.25 8.96 2.87
N PHE A 137 8.81 7.87 3.40
CA PHE A 137 9.01 7.65 4.83
C PHE A 137 10.50 7.77 5.15
N PRO A 138 10.93 8.86 5.82
CA PRO A 138 12.29 8.97 6.32
C PRO A 138 12.66 7.83 7.27
N PRO A 139 13.94 7.45 7.36
CA PRO A 139 14.37 6.49 8.36
C PRO A 139 14.20 7.08 9.77
N ILE A 140 13.69 6.27 10.69
CA ILE A 140 13.60 6.62 12.12
C ILE A 140 14.89 6.16 12.80
N VAL A 141 15.74 7.11 13.18
CA VAL A 141 16.98 6.85 13.91
C VAL A 141 16.78 7.05 15.42
N SER A 142 17.32 6.13 16.21
CA SER A 142 17.22 6.19 17.68
C SER A 142 18.07 7.31 18.26
N ALA A 143 17.50 8.13 19.14
CA ALA A 143 18.22 9.16 19.87
C ALA A 143 19.39 8.60 20.70
N LEU A 144 19.27 7.34 21.14
CA LEU A 144 20.28 6.64 21.96
C LEU A 144 21.62 6.40 21.24
N ARG A 145 21.66 6.39 19.90
CA ARG A 145 22.93 6.20 19.17
C ARG A 145 23.89 7.39 19.28
N THR A 146 23.39 8.56 19.65
CA THR A 146 24.21 9.78 19.68
C THR A 146 25.10 9.87 20.93
N VAL A 147 24.78 9.14 22.00
CA VAL A 147 25.54 9.21 23.28
C VAL A 147 26.73 8.25 23.31
N ALA A 148 26.76 7.24 22.42
CA ALA A 148 27.82 6.23 22.41
C ALA A 148 29.09 6.64 21.62
N GLY A 149 29.19 7.89 21.15
CA GLY A 149 30.28 8.37 20.29
C GLY A 149 31.28 9.34 20.94
N SER A 150 31.20 9.59 22.25
CA SER A 150 32.18 10.41 22.98
C SER A 150 32.99 9.54 23.94
N ARG A 151 34.05 8.91 23.44
CA ARG A 151 35.23 8.52 24.24
C ARG A 151 36.47 8.70 23.40
#